data_AF-A0A7T1I3C0-F1
#
_entry.id   AF-A0A7T1I3C0-F1
#
_cell.length_a   1.000
_cell.length_b   1.000
_cell.length_c   1.000
_cell.angle_alpha   90.00
_cell.angle_beta   90.00
_cell.angle_gamma   90.00
#
_symmetry.space_group_name_H-M   'P 1'
#
loop_
_entity.id
_entity.type
_entity.pdbx_description
1 polymer ?
#
loop_
_entity_poly.entity_id
_entity_poly.type
_entity_poly.pdbx_seq_one_letter_code
_entity_poly.pdbx_strand_id
1 'polypeptide(L)' 'MQTPDSPSIPEPRRQSLVDSLRQRYQAALQHGDDATRQDLFREAAYLGILPEHFQDPSPS' A
#
# COMPACT_ATOMS: atom_id res chain seq x y z
N MET A 1 29.70 9.44 9.53
CA MET A 1 28.26 9.77 9.49
C MET A 1 27.58 8.64 8.73
N GLN A 2 27.01 7.64 9.43
CA GLN A 2 26.24 6.57 8.79
C GLN A 2 24.79 7.02 8.75
N THR A 3 24.25 7.22 7.55
CA THR A 3 22.82 7.41 7.31
C THR A 3 22.08 6.12 7.70
N PRO A 4 20.92 6.18 8.37
CA PRO A 4 20.19 4.98 8.73
C PRO A 4 19.77 4.25 7.46
N ASP A 5 20.21 2.99 7.35
CA ASP A 5 19.67 2.02 6.42
C ASP A 5 18.16 1.94 6.67
N SER A 6 17.35 2.53 5.79
CA SER A 6 15.90 2.35 5.84
C SER A 6 15.63 0.85 5.78
N PRO A 7 14.87 0.27 6.71
CA PRO A 7 14.65 -1.17 6.73
C PRO A 7 14.00 -1.60 5.43
N SER A 8 14.77 -2.27 4.58
CA SER A 8 14.25 -2.87 3.36
C SER A 8 13.32 -3.99 3.77
N ILE A 9 12.01 -3.81 3.57
CA ILE A 9 11.01 -4.83 3.88
C ILE A 9 11.33 -6.06 3.01
N PRO A 10 11.45 -7.27 3.59
CA PRO A 10 11.66 -8.49 2.81
C PRO A 10 10.57 -8.63 1.75
N GLU A 11 10.96 -8.93 0.51
CA GLU A 11 10.07 -9.05 -0.65
C GLU A 11 8.75 -9.81 -0.40
N PRO A 12 8.74 -11.01 0.25
CA PRO A 12 7.47 -11.71 0.54
C PRO A 12 6.56 -10.94 1.50
N ARG A 13 7.13 -10.22 2.48
CA ARG A 13 6.35 -9.37 3.38
C ARG A 13 5.79 -8.15 2.64
N ARG A 14 6.58 -7.55 1.75
CA ARG A 14 6.14 -6.43 0.90
C ARG A 14 4.95 -6.84 0.05
N GLN A 15 4.99 -8.02 -0.57
CA GLN A 15 3.89 -8.53 -1.38
C GLN A 15 2.60 -8.69 -0.57
N SER A 16 2.66 -9.32 0.61
CA SER A 16 1.47 -9.45 1.48
C SER A 16 0.87 -8.10 1.90
N LEU A 17 1.71 -7.07 2.13
CA LEU A 17 1.24 -5.72 2.44
C LEU A 17 0.55 -5.08 1.24
N VAL A 18 1.11 -5.24 0.03
CA VAL A 18 0.51 -4.75 -1.22
C VAL A 18 -0.84 -5.42 -1.48
N ASP A 19 -0.95 -6.74 -1.33
CA ASP A 19 -2.21 -7.46 -1.51
C ASP A 19 -3.28 -7.00 -0.50
N SER A 20 -2.89 -6.78 0.77
CA SER A 20 -3.80 -6.24 1.79
C SER A 20 -4.27 -4.81 1.47
N LEU A 21 -3.36 -3.94 1.02
CA LEU A 21 -3.70 -2.57 0.62
C LEU A 21 -4.64 -2.58 -0.60
N ARG A 22 -4.40 -3.47 -1.57
CA ARG A 22 -5.23 -3.60 -2.77
C ARG A 22 -6.66 -4.00 -2.42
N GLN A 23 -6.83 -5.03 -1.59
CA GLN A 23 -8.17 -5.48 -1.17
C GLN A 23 -8.94 -4.36 -0.44
N ARG A 24 -8.28 -3.66 0.49
CA ARG A 24 -8.90 -2.56 1.24
C ARG A 24 -9.22 -1.36 0.34
N TYR A 25 -8.35 -1.05 -0.62
CA TYR A 25 -8.57 0.03 -1.56
C TYR A 25 -9.74 -0.25 -2.50
N GLN A 26 -9.86 -1.48 -3.01
CA GLN A 26 -11.01 -1.89 -3.83
C GLN A 26 -12.32 -1.82 -3.04
N ALA A 27 -12.35 -2.27 -1.79
CA ALA A 27 -13.52 -2.12 -0.93
C ALA A 27 -13.87 -0.63 -0.72
N ALA A 28 -12.90 0.21 -0.40
CA ALA A 28 -13.14 1.65 -0.24
C ALA A 28 -13.67 2.31 -1.53
N LEU A 29 -13.16 1.91 -2.70
CA LEU A 29 -13.69 2.36 -4.00
C LEU A 29 -15.15 1.95 -4.22
N GLN A 30 -15.49 0.69 -3.95
CA GLN A 30 -16.86 0.18 -4.11
C GLN A 30 -17.86 0.89 -3.19
N HIS A 31 -17.41 1.28 -1.99
CA HIS A 31 -18.24 1.95 -1.00
C HIS A 31 -18.24 3.49 -1.15
N GLY A 32 -17.43 4.06 -2.05
CA GLY A 32 -17.26 5.51 -2.16
C GLY A 32 -16.59 6.14 -0.93
N ASP A 33 -15.79 5.38 -0.20
CA ASP A 33 -15.19 5.81 1.06
C ASP A 33 -13.86 6.55 0.82
N ASP A 34 -13.98 7.85 0.56
CA ASP A 34 -12.85 8.77 0.39
C ASP A 34 -11.90 8.82 1.60
N ALA A 35 -12.44 8.71 2.83
CA ALA A 35 -11.64 8.79 4.05
C ALA A 35 -10.74 7.56 4.16
N THR A 36 -11.30 6.37 3.97
CA THR A 36 -10.53 5.12 3.97
C THR A 36 -9.47 5.12 2.87
N ARG A 37 -9.77 5.64 1.67
CA ARG A 37 -8.75 5.78 0.61
C ARG A 37 -7.58 6.67 1.05
N GLN A 38 -7.86 7.81 1.69
CA GLN A 38 -6.81 8.71 2.21
C GLN A 38 -5.98 8.07 3.33
N ASP A 39 -6.60 7.29 4.22
CA ASP A 39 -5.87 6.53 5.24
C ASP A 39 -4.95 5.48 4.63
N LEU A 40 -5.42 4.76 3.61
CA LEU A 40 -4.60 3.77 2.89
C LEU A 40 -3.38 4.41 2.21
N PHE A 41 -3.52 5.62 1.65
CA PHE A 41 -2.36 6.34 1.09
C PHE A 41 -1.32 6.71 2.14
N ARG A 42 -1.76 7.13 3.33
CA ARG A 42 -0.86 7.45 4.45
C ARG A 42 -0.16 6.20 4.97
N GLU A 43 -0.89 5.09 5.11
CA GLU A 43 -0.32 3.81 5.50
C GLU A 43 0.72 3.32 4.49
N ALA A 44 0.40 3.36 3.19
CA ALA A 44 1.33 2.96 2.14
C ALA A 44 2.60 3.83 2.12
N ALA A 45 2.47 5.14 2.34
CA ALA A 45 3.62 6.04 2.45
C ALA A 45 4.53 5.69 3.63
N TYR A 46 3.97 5.35 4.79
CA TYR A 46 4.74 4.87 5.95
C TYR A 46 5.47 3.55 5.66
N LEU A 47 4.86 2.69 4.85
CA LEU A 47 5.41 1.38 4.46
C LEU A 47 6.38 1.45 3.26
N GLY A 48 6.59 2.63 2.66
CA GLY A 48 7.40 2.78 1.44
C GLY A 48 6.81 2.04 0.23
N ILE A 49 5.47 1.95 0.17
CA ILE A 49 4.71 1.33 -0.91
C ILE A 49 4.11 2.45 -1.76
N LEU A 50 4.44 2.47 -3.04
CA LEU A 50 3.88 3.44 -3.98
C LEU A 50 2.41 3.10 -4.28
N PRO A 51 1.54 4.11 -4.45
CA PRO A 51 0.13 3.95 -4.82
C PRO A 51 -0.10 2.99 -6.00
N GLU A 52 0.77 3.07 -7.00
CA GLU A 52 0.78 2.30 -8.24
C GLU A 52 0.68 0.79 -8.00
N HIS A 53 1.25 0.29 -6.89
CA HIS A 53 1.27 -1.14 -6.59
C HIS A 53 -0.10 -1.68 -6.14
N PHE A 54 -0.96 -0.85 -5.55
CA PHE A 54 -2.22 -1.29 -4.94
C PHE A 54 -3.46 -0.56 -5.48
N GLN A 55 -3.30 0.54 -6.21
CA GLN A 55 -4.38 1.20 -6.94
C GLN A 55 -4.78 0.43 -8.20
N ASP A 56 -3.84 -0.29 -8.81
CA ASP A 56 -4.09 -1.00 -10.06
C ASP A 56 -4.99 -2.22 -9.83
N PRO A 57 -6.18 -2.26 -10.43
CA PRO A 57 -7.10 -3.37 -10.31
C PRO A 57 -6.78 -4.50 -11.29
N SER A 58 -5.68 -4.43 -12.06
CA SER A 58 -5.46 -5.35 -13.17
C SER A 58 -5.07 -6.73 -12.63
N PRO A 59 -5.91 -7.77 -12.85
CA PRO A 59 -5.43 -9.13 -12.71
C PRO A 59 -4.39 -9.33 -13.82
N SER A 60 -3.16 -9.69 -13.46
CA SER A 60 -2.29 -10.36 -14.43
C SER A 60 -2.86 -11.74 -14.75
#